data_AF-A0AAD9BLP2-F1
#
_entry.id   AF-A0AAD9BLP2-F1
#
_cell.length_a   1.000
_cell.length_b   1.000
_cell.length_c   1.000
_cell.angle_alpha   90.00
_cell.angle_beta   90.00
_cell.angle_gamma   90.00
#
_symmetry.space_group_name_H-M   'P 1'
#
loop_
_entity.id
_entity.type
_entity.pdbx_description
1 polymer ?
#
loop_
_entity_poly.entity_id
_entity_poly.type
_entity_poly.pdbx_seq_one_letter_code
_entity_poly.pdbx_strand_id
1 'polypeptide(L)'
;MKKERKTIFLSGENEVYRIPALFYNRDEKTLIAFAEKRKTEDDSSTEALVMKTAKVKNEENHEVTIEWSEQKTLIEKCPLGYRPMNLCPLYEKTNKHSSCFSSV
;
A
#
# COMPACT_ATOMS: atom_id res chain seq x y z
N MET A 1 12.98 -18.72 -12.42
CA MET A 1 12.61 -17.47 -11.72
C MET A 1 13.34 -17.42 -10.39
N LYS A 2 14.28 -16.49 -10.22
CA LYS A 2 14.81 -16.17 -8.88
C LYS A 2 13.68 -15.52 -8.09
N LYS A 3 13.41 -16.00 -6.88
CA LYS A 3 12.49 -15.33 -5.95
C LYS A 3 13.27 -14.20 -5.29
N GLU A 4 12.94 -12.96 -5.62
CA GLU A 4 13.44 -11.79 -4.92
C GLU A 4 12.48 -11.44 -3.78
N ARG A 5 13.02 -11.08 -2.61
CA ARG A 5 12.25 -10.61 -1.45
C ARG A 5 12.71 -9.21 -1.09
N LYS A 6 11.79 -8.24 -1.16
CA LYS A 6 12.05 -6.83 -0.82
C LYS A 6 11.03 -6.34 0.20
N THR A 7 11.51 -5.68 1.24
CA THR A 7 10.66 -5.05 2.25
C THR A 7 10.20 -3.69 1.72
N ILE A 8 8.89 -3.47 1.63
CA ILE A 8 8.29 -2.23 1.10
C ILE A 8 8.02 -1.23 2.24
N PHE A 9 7.50 -1.74 3.35
CA PHE A 9 7.24 -1.01 4.59
C PHE A 9 7.99 -1.70 5.72
N LEU A 10 8.74 -0.92 6.51
CA LEU A 10 9.57 -1.42 7.61
C LEU A 10 9.03 -0.84 8.91
N SER A 11 8.59 -1.69 9.82
CA SER A 11 8.17 -1.27 11.16
C SER A 11 9.38 -0.88 12.01
N GLY A 12 9.22 0.15 12.84
CA GLY A 12 10.19 0.61 13.83
C GLY A 12 9.53 0.81 15.21
N GLU A 13 10.26 1.40 16.16
CA GLU A 13 9.82 1.53 17.56
C GLU A 13 8.49 2.30 17.74
N ASN A 14 8.20 3.26 16.87
CA ASN A 14 7.02 4.14 16.97
C ASN A 14 6.08 4.03 15.76
N GLU A 15 6.34 3.09 14.85
CA GLU A 15 5.60 2.97 13.61
C GLU A 15 5.50 1.51 13.20
N VAL A 16 4.29 0.99 13.17
CA VAL A 16 4.01 -0.40 12.79
C VAL A 16 3.16 -0.40 11.52
N TYR A 17 3.57 -1.19 10.54
CA TYR A 17 2.82 -1.41 9.31
C TYR A 17 2.12 -2.77 9.35
N ARG A 18 0.79 -2.79 9.25
CA ARG A 18 -0.03 -4.02 9.24
C ARG A 18 -1.03 -4.01 8.09
N ILE A 19 -1.66 -5.17 7.86
CA ILE A 19 -2.68 -5.39 6.82
C ILE A 19 -2.15 -5.01 5.41
N PRO A 20 -1.12 -5.71 4.92
CA PRO A 20 -0.56 -5.39 3.60
C PRO A 20 -1.55 -5.75 2.49
N ALA A 21 -1.70 -4.86 1.52
CA ALA A 21 -2.40 -5.15 0.27
C ALA A 21 -1.50 -4.78 -0.92
N LEU A 22 -1.53 -5.60 -1.97
CA LEU A 22 -0.73 -5.40 -3.17
C LEU A 22 -1.61 -5.49 -4.40
N PHE A 23 -1.50 -4.51 -5.28
CA PHE A 23 -2.23 -4.42 -6.53
C PHE A 23 -1.26 -4.19 -7.69
N TYR A 24 -1.51 -4.87 -8.82
CA TYR A 24 -0.76 -4.64 -10.06
C TYR A 24 -1.68 -4.07 -11.14
N ASN A 25 -1.45 -2.83 -11.52
CA ASN A 25 -2.08 -2.22 -12.68
C ASN A 25 -1.34 -2.67 -13.95
N ARG A 26 -1.97 -3.59 -14.70
CA ARG A 26 -1.41 -4.11 -15.95
C ARG A 26 -1.29 -3.06 -17.04
N ASP A 27 -2.22 -2.12 -17.11
CA ASP A 27 -2.27 -1.11 -18.18
C ASP A 27 -1.10 -0.14 -18.04
N GLU A 28 -0.74 0.20 -16.80
CA GLU A 28 0.34 1.14 -16.47
C GLU A 28 1.64 0.43 -16.07
N LYS A 29 1.67 -0.90 -16.08
CA LYS A 29 2.77 -1.73 -15.56
C LYS A 29 3.26 -1.25 -14.19
N THR A 30 2.32 -0.94 -13.30
CA THR A 30 2.60 -0.30 -12.02
C THR A 30 2.11 -1.18 -10.86
N LEU A 31 3.01 -1.47 -9.92
CA LEU A 31 2.69 -2.07 -8.63
C LEU A 31 2.29 -0.97 -7.65
N ILE A 32 1.28 -1.26 -6.85
CA ILE A 32 0.80 -0.39 -5.78
C ILE A 32 0.70 -1.23 -4.53
N ALA A 33 1.47 -0.86 -3.50
CA ALA A 33 1.45 -1.50 -2.20
C ALA A 33 0.79 -0.56 -1.20
N PHE A 34 -0.09 -1.12 -0.37
CA PHE A 34 -0.79 -0.43 0.69
C PHE A 34 -0.49 -1.10 2.04
N ALA A 35 -0.51 -0.30 3.10
CA ALA A 35 -0.43 -0.78 4.47
C ALA A 35 -1.13 0.19 5.42
N GLU A 36 -1.69 -0.33 6.50
CA GLU A 36 -2.10 0.49 7.63
C GLU A 36 -0.86 0.90 8.42
N LYS A 37 -0.66 2.21 8.58
CA LYS A 37 0.33 2.79 9.48
C LYS A 37 -0.30 2.97 10.85
N ARG A 38 0.36 2.43 11.87
CA ARG A 38 -0.11 2.38 13.26
C ARG A 38 0.99 2.86 14.20
N LYS A 39 0.62 3.36 15.39
CA LYS A 39 1.58 3.66 16.45
C LYS A 39 2.14 2.40 17.10
N THR A 40 1.31 1.37 17.26
CA THR A 40 1.65 0.10 17.91
C THR A 40 1.09 -1.07 17.10
N GLU A 41 1.34 -2.30 17.55
CA GLU A 41 0.79 -3.49 16.91
C GLU A 41 -0.74 -3.58 17.06
N ASP A 42 -1.31 -2.88 18.04
CA ASP A 42 -2.75 -2.87 18.31
C ASP A 42 -3.54 -2.30 17.13
N ASP A 43 -4.58 -3.01 16.72
CA ASP A 43 -5.54 -2.61 15.69
C ASP A 43 -6.20 -1.26 16.01
N SER A 44 -6.31 -0.93 17.30
CA SER A 44 -6.89 0.31 17.78
C SER A 44 -6.00 1.55 17.52
N SER A 45 -4.73 1.36 17.18
CA SER A 45 -3.70 2.40 17.08
C SER A 45 -3.45 2.93 15.66
N THR A 46 -4.32 2.60 14.70
CA THR A 46 -4.21 3.07 13.31
C THR A 46 -4.25 4.59 13.22
N GLU A 47 -3.25 5.14 12.51
CA GLU A 47 -3.09 6.57 12.27
C GLU A 47 -3.41 6.95 10.83
N ALA A 48 -3.02 6.11 9.88
CA ALA A 48 -3.14 6.42 8.47
C ALA A 48 -3.17 5.17 7.60
N LEU A 49 -3.77 5.31 6.43
CA LEU A 49 -3.51 4.42 5.30
C LEU A 49 -2.40 5.00 4.45
N VAL A 50 -1.38 4.20 4.16
CA VAL A 50 -0.26 4.62 3.31
C VAL A 50 -0.16 3.76 2.06
N MET A 51 0.47 4.33 1.03
CA MET A 51 0.79 3.63 -0.21
C MET A 51 2.21 3.91 -0.69
N LYS A 52 2.76 2.97 -1.45
CA LYS A 52 3.94 3.14 -2.31
C LYS A 52 3.62 2.59 -3.70
N THR A 53 4.20 3.20 -4.72
CA THR A 53 4.03 2.76 -6.12
C THR A 53 5.36 2.34 -6.71
N ALA A 54 5.39 1.41 -7.64
CA ALA A 54 6.60 1.05 -8.37
C ALA A 54 6.30 0.76 -9.83
N LYS A 55 7.12 1.27 -10.74
CA LYS A 55 7.04 0.89 -12.15
C LYS A 55 7.78 -0.42 -12.37
N VAL A 56 7.13 -1.37 -13.04
CA VAL A 56 7.71 -2.65 -13.41
C VAL A 56 8.35 -2.49 -14.78
N LYS A 57 9.68 -2.53 -14.82
CA LYS A 57 10.45 -2.58 -16.07
C LYS A 57 10.87 -4.03 -16.31
N ASN A 58 10.53 -4.55 -17.49
CA ASN A 58 11.03 -5.84 -17.93
C ASN A 58 12.24 -5.60 -18.82
N GLU A 59 13.38 -6.14 -18.43
CA GLU A 59 14.61 -6.09 -19.22
C GLU A 59 14.66 -7.28 -20.20
N GLU A 60 15.43 -7.14 -21.27
CA GLU A 60 15.54 -8.13 -22.36
C GLU A 60 16.07 -9.49 -21.88
N ASN A 61 16.73 -9.52 -20.72
CA ASN A 61 17.29 -10.69 -20.06
C ASN A 61 16.31 -11.43 -19.11
N HIS A 62 15.01 -11.13 -19.17
CA HIS A 62 13.97 -11.63 -18.23
C HIS A 62 14.18 -11.18 -16.77
N GLU A 63 14.94 -10.12 -16.54
CA GLU A 63 15.07 -9.48 -15.24
C GLU A 63 13.97 -8.43 -15.08
N VAL A 64 13.39 -8.37 -13.87
CA VAL A 64 12.29 -7.46 -13.54
C VAL A 64 12.82 -6.46 -12.53
N THR A 65 13.00 -5.22 -12.97
CA THR A 65 13.51 -4.15 -12.12
C THR A 65 12.34 -3.38 -11.50
N ILE A 66 12.30 -3.34 -10.16
CA ILE A 66 11.23 -2.71 -9.37
C ILE A 66 11.82 -1.68 -8.40
N GLU A 67 11.55 -0.41 -8.70
CA GLU A 67 11.91 0.74 -7.86
C GLU A 67 10.64 1.34 -7.25
N TRP A 68 10.58 1.31 -5.91
CA TRP A 68 9.45 1.86 -5.16
C TRP A 68 9.62 3.36 -4.95
N SER A 69 8.53 4.10 -5.11
CA SER A 69 8.42 5.51 -4.81
C SER A 69 8.49 5.78 -3.31
N GLU A 70 8.62 7.06 -2.97
CA GLU A 70 8.36 7.53 -1.62
C GLU A 70 6.93 7.18 -1.17
N GLN A 71 6.78 7.09 0.15
CA GLN A 71 5.51 6.81 0.81
C GLN A 71 4.55 7.99 0.66
N LYS A 72 3.28 7.69 0.40
CA LYS A 72 2.21 8.68 0.39
C LYS A 72 1.10 8.27 1.36
N THR A 73 0.59 9.24 2.11
CA THR A 73 -0.61 9.06 2.95
C THR A 73 -1.84 9.23 2.08
N LEU A 74 -2.75 8.25 2.13
CA LEU A 74 -4.02 8.26 1.39
C LEU A 74 -5.17 8.78 2.25
N ILE A 75 -5.23 8.30 3.48
CA ILE A 75 -6.29 8.63 4.43
C ILE A 75 -5.62 8.83 5.78
N GLU A 76 -5.89 9.96 6.42
CA GLU A 76 -5.49 10.23 7.79
C GLU A 76 -6.63 9.91 8.74
N LYS A 77 -6.30 9.58 9.99
CA LYS A 77 -7.27 9.44 11.07
C LYS A 77 -8.10 10.71 11.19
N CYS A 78 -9.42 10.56 11.26
CA CYS A 78 -10.31 11.69 11.45
C CYS A 78 -10.12 12.26 12.87
N PRO A 79 -10.05 13.59 13.04
CA PRO A 79 -9.96 14.22 14.37
C PRO A 79 -11.13 13.86 15.30
N LEU A 80 -12.28 13.47 14.74
CA LEU A 80 -13.48 13.07 15.48
C LEU A 80 -13.40 11.64 16.07
N GLY A 81 -12.25 10.98 16.00
CA GLY A 81 -12.02 9.67 16.62
C GLY A 81 -12.32 8.46 15.72
N TYR A 82 -12.82 8.68 14.50
CA TYR A 82 -13.00 7.61 13.52
C TYR A 82 -11.65 7.07 13.05
N ARG A 83 -11.52 5.74 13.06
CA ARG A 83 -10.32 5.02 12.63
C ARG A 83 -10.57 4.35 11.29
N PRO A 84 -9.74 4.61 10.27
CA PRO A 84 -9.76 3.79 9.08
C PRO A 84 -9.36 2.36 9.48
N MET A 85 -10.27 1.39 9.43
CA MET A 85 -9.96 -0.03 9.65
C MET A 85 -10.36 -0.85 8.43
N ASN A 86 -9.49 -1.79 8.04
CA ASN A 86 -9.73 -2.84 7.05
C ASN A 86 -10.15 -2.32 5.67
N LEU A 87 -9.17 -2.01 4.84
CA LEU A 87 -9.40 -1.61 3.46
C LEU A 87 -9.33 -2.80 2.51
N CYS A 88 -10.41 -3.01 1.77
CA CYS A 88 -10.42 -3.80 0.55
C CYS A 88 -10.20 -2.86 -0.63
N PRO A 89 -8.99 -2.75 -1.21
CA PRO A 89 -8.77 -1.92 -2.39
C PRO A 89 -9.61 -2.45 -3.56
N LEU A 90 -10.56 -1.64 -4.02
CA LEU A 90 -11.36 -1.93 -5.23
C LEU A 90 -10.84 -1.04 -6.36
N TYR A 91 -10.25 -1.65 -7.37
CA TYR A 91 -9.85 -0.95 -8.58
C TYR A 91 -10.99 -1.01 -9.60
N GLU A 92 -11.63 0.12 -9.88
CA GLU A 92 -12.64 0.22 -10.93
C GLU A 92 -11.95 0.48 -12.29
N LYS A 93 -11.90 -0.57 -13.13
CA LYS A 93 -11.28 -0.51 -14.46
C LYS A 93 -11.94 0.47 -15.42
N THR A 94 -13.24 0.70 -15.29
CA THR A 94 -14.06 1.49 -16.22
C THR A 94 -13.81 2.98 -16.13
N ASN A 95 -13.46 3.51 -14.95
CA ASN A 95 -13.25 4.94 -14.73
C ASN A 95 -11.80 5.30 -14.34
N LYS A 96 -10.88 4.32 -14.30
CA LYS A 96 -9.52 4.49 -13.74
C LYS A 96 -9.52 5.14 -12.35
N HIS A 97 -10.57 4.86 -11.58
CA HIS A 97 -10.75 5.41 -10.25
C HIS A 97 -10.42 4.33 -9.21
N SER A 98 -9.55 4.64 -8.26
CA SER A 98 -9.23 3.78 -7.13
C SER A 98 -10.05 4.23 -5.92
N SER A 99 -11.04 3.43 -5.51
CA SER A 99 -11.85 3.72 -4.33
C SER A 99 -11.38 2.89 -3.13
N CYS A 100 -11.21 3.56 -2.00
CA CYS A 100 -10.88 2.95 -0.72
C CYS A 100 -12.14 2.99 0.17
N PHE A 101 -12.70 1.82 0.50
CA PHE A 101 -13.79 1.70 1.45
C PHE A 101 -13.22 1.36 2.83
N SER A 102 -13.45 2.21 3.82
CA SER A 102 -13.24 1.86 5.23
C SER A 102 -14.59 1.50 5.85
N SER A 103 -14.70 0.33 6.47
CA SER A 103 -15.81 0.04 7.37
C SER A 103 -15.72 0.96 8.59
N VAL A 104 -16.81 1.68 8.87
CA VAL A 104 -17.01 2.52 10.06
C VAL A 104 -17.26 1.67 11.30
#